data_AF-A0A6A3LZ00-F1
#
_entry.id   AF-A0A6A3LZ00-F1
#
_cell.length_a   1.000
_cell.length_b   1.000
_cell.length_c   1.000
_cell.angle_alpha   90.00
_cell.angle_beta   90.00
_cell.angle_gamma   90.00
#
_symmetry.space_group_name_H-M   'P 1'
#
loop_
_entity.id
_entity.type
_entity.pdbx_description
1 polymer ?
#
loop_
_entity_poly.entity_id
_entity_poly.type
_entity_poly.pdbx_seq_one_letter_code
_entity_poly.pdbx_strand_id
1 'polypeptide(L)'
;MKWRSSACTKVSARDASASSPRRSSAGRWLLYLLLLSVASSSSLLLVWSSAPLSPFRSPLNGSELTQTGKLSALPMGDTVERNLRCIGWRATLDCTPFGPRDPLRDQPCGRTVGDSGAGYCEVEDADTGEHFRVMRRHCTSLFHAVRLRCDDALAFVDFRVKARKAVAKALAPGFALPNVVDGGGKTASDTPQ
;
A
#
# COMPACT_ATOMS: atom_id res chain seq x y z
N MET A 1 2.63 44.81 -46.13
CA MET A 1 1.18 44.50 -46.26
C MET A 1 0.42 45.28 -45.19
N LYS A 2 -0.62 45.99 -45.62
CA LYS A 2 -1.37 47.03 -44.90
C LYS A 2 -2.12 46.48 -43.68
N TRP A 3 -1.81 46.99 -42.49
CA TRP A 3 -2.72 47.00 -41.34
C TRP A 3 -3.74 48.12 -41.53
N ARG A 4 -5.03 47.81 -41.44
CA ARG A 4 -6.14 48.78 -41.52
C ARG A 4 -6.63 49.09 -40.10
N SER A 5 -6.56 50.37 -39.75
CA SER A 5 -7.25 50.99 -38.61
C SER A 5 -8.71 51.32 -38.97
N SER A 6 -9.61 51.28 -37.99
CA SER A 6 -10.89 52.03 -37.83
C SER A 6 -11.73 51.28 -36.76
N ALA A 7 -12.49 51.88 -35.86
CA ALA A 7 -12.74 53.24 -35.44
C ALA A 7 -13.35 53.20 -34.02
N CYS A 8 -13.19 54.27 -33.26
CA CYS A 8 -13.78 54.47 -31.95
C CYS A 8 -15.25 54.89 -32.09
N THR A 9 -16.18 54.29 -31.34
CA THR A 9 -17.56 54.80 -31.24
C THR A 9 -17.95 54.92 -29.77
N LYS A 10 -18.27 56.15 -29.38
CA LYS A 10 -18.66 56.59 -28.05
C LYS A 10 -20.18 56.40 -27.92
N VAL A 11 -20.66 55.70 -26.89
CA VAL A 11 -22.08 55.76 -26.49
C VAL A 11 -22.16 56.25 -25.05
N SER A 12 -22.97 57.29 -24.91
CA SER A 12 -23.21 58.09 -23.71
C SER A 12 -24.06 57.35 -22.68
N ALA A 13 -23.82 57.69 -21.42
CA ALA A 13 -24.53 57.24 -20.24
C ALA A 13 -26.06 57.49 -20.30
N ARG A 14 -26.82 56.60 -19.67
CA ARG A 14 -28.14 56.90 -19.12
C ARG A 14 -28.16 56.46 -17.66
N ASP A 15 -28.47 57.41 -16.81
CA ASP A 15 -28.71 57.26 -15.38
C ASP A 15 -29.89 56.31 -15.13
N ALA A 16 -29.69 55.30 -14.28
CA ALA A 16 -30.77 54.50 -13.73
C ALA A 16 -30.90 54.85 -12.24
N SER A 17 -31.97 55.58 -11.98
CA SER A 17 -32.42 56.12 -10.70
C SER A 17 -32.43 55.09 -9.58
N ALA A 18 -32.00 55.53 -8.41
CA ALA A 18 -32.17 54.85 -7.14
C ALA A 18 -33.65 54.45 -6.91
N SER A 19 -33.88 53.16 -6.64
CA SER A 19 -35.13 52.71 -6.03
C SER A 19 -34.81 52.00 -4.72
N SER A 20 -35.35 52.57 -3.65
CA SER A 20 -35.31 52.04 -2.29
C SER A 20 -36.00 50.67 -2.25
N PRO A 21 -35.41 49.63 -1.64
CA PRO A 21 -36.02 48.30 -1.67
C PRO A 21 -37.26 48.29 -0.78
N ARG A 22 -38.42 48.10 -1.45
CA ARG A 22 -39.69 47.72 -0.83
C ARG A 22 -39.46 46.44 -0.01
N ARG A 23 -39.78 46.53 1.29
CA ARG A 23 -39.78 45.42 2.26
C ARG A 23 -40.84 44.39 1.86
N SER A 24 -40.49 43.53 0.91
CA SER A 24 -41.31 42.46 0.38
C SER A 24 -41.29 41.25 1.33
N SER A 25 -42.46 40.68 1.60
CA SER A 25 -42.63 39.42 2.34
C SER A 25 -41.82 38.26 1.72
N ALA A 26 -41.47 38.36 0.43
CA ALA A 26 -40.57 37.44 -0.26
C ALA A 26 -39.17 37.36 0.39
N GLY A 27 -38.69 38.47 0.99
CA GLY A 27 -37.42 38.47 1.72
C GLY A 27 -37.47 37.61 2.98
N ARG A 28 -38.63 37.52 3.64
CA ARG A 28 -38.82 36.61 4.80
C ARG A 28 -38.80 35.16 4.35
N TRP A 29 -39.46 34.82 3.25
CA TRP A 29 -39.42 33.46 2.67
C TRP A 29 -38.02 33.06 2.21
N LEU A 30 -37.27 33.96 1.56
CA LEU A 30 -35.88 33.73 1.19
C LEU A 30 -34.98 33.52 2.41
N LEU A 31 -35.17 34.33 3.47
CA LEU A 31 -34.45 34.13 4.74
C LEU A 31 -34.78 32.79 5.39
N TYR A 32 -36.04 32.35 5.39
CA TYR A 32 -36.43 31.02 5.91
C TYR A 32 -35.81 29.88 5.08
N LEU A 33 -35.81 29.98 3.75
CA LEU A 33 -35.18 28.98 2.88
C LEU A 33 -33.66 28.91 3.09
N LEU A 34 -32.99 30.06 3.28
CA LEU A 34 -31.57 30.12 3.62
C LEU A 34 -31.30 29.50 5.00
N LEU A 35 -32.12 29.80 6.01
CA LEU A 35 -31.97 29.21 7.35
C LEU A 35 -32.19 27.69 7.34
N LEU A 36 -33.17 27.19 6.58
CA LEU A 36 -33.40 25.75 6.41
C LEU A 36 -32.26 25.06 5.67
N SER A 37 -31.68 25.69 4.63
CA SER A 37 -30.54 25.11 3.92
C SER A 37 -29.28 25.10 4.81
N VAL A 38 -29.05 26.13 5.61
CA VAL A 38 -27.92 26.19 6.56
C VAL A 38 -28.10 25.17 7.68
N ALA A 39 -29.32 24.98 8.21
CA ALA A 39 -29.60 23.97 9.24
C ALA A 39 -29.44 22.53 8.69
N SER A 40 -29.91 22.28 7.47
CA SER A 40 -29.72 21.00 6.77
C SER A 40 -28.23 20.74 6.45
N SER A 41 -27.52 21.76 5.98
CA SER A 41 -26.08 21.67 5.67
C SER A 41 -25.23 21.47 6.93
N SER A 42 -25.60 22.11 8.05
CA SER A 42 -24.93 21.92 9.34
C SER A 42 -25.13 20.50 9.88
N SER A 43 -26.31 19.91 9.65
CA SER A 43 -26.59 18.51 10.00
C SER A 43 -25.77 17.54 9.15
N LEU A 44 -25.60 17.83 7.86
CA LEU A 44 -24.73 17.07 6.95
C LEU A 44 -23.24 17.19 7.31
N LEU A 45 -22.78 18.38 7.72
CA LEU A 45 -21.40 18.60 8.15
C LEU A 45 -21.10 17.92 9.50
N LEU A 46 -22.05 17.88 10.44
CA LEU A 46 -21.87 17.15 11.70
C LEU A 46 -21.86 15.63 11.48
N VAL A 47 -22.65 15.10 10.54
CA VAL A 47 -22.62 13.68 10.13
C VAL A 47 -21.33 13.33 9.37
N TRP A 48 -20.79 14.24 8.54
CA TRP A 48 -19.48 14.03 7.89
C TRP A 48 -18.29 14.21 8.84
N SER A 49 -18.40 15.10 9.85
CA SER A 49 -17.35 15.28 10.85
C SER A 49 -17.31 14.13 11.87
N SER A 50 -18.44 13.45 12.07
CA SER A 50 -18.54 12.21 12.84
C SER A 50 -18.40 10.95 11.98
N ALA A 51 -18.24 11.08 10.67
CA ALA A 51 -17.72 9.99 9.87
C ALA A 51 -16.27 9.74 10.34
N PRO A 52 -15.95 8.53 10.80
CA PRO A 52 -14.61 8.27 11.30
C PRO A 52 -13.63 8.50 10.16
N LEU A 53 -12.72 9.46 10.31
CA LEU A 53 -11.51 9.63 9.47
C LEU A 53 -10.51 8.46 9.67
N SER A 54 -11.01 7.28 10.00
CA SER A 54 -10.25 6.07 10.21
C SER A 54 -10.67 5.01 9.20
N PRO A 55 -10.07 4.97 8.00
CA PRO A 55 -9.89 3.70 7.32
C PRO A 55 -8.66 2.95 7.84
N PHE A 56 -7.90 3.46 8.81
CA PHE A 56 -6.58 2.94 9.14
C PHE A 56 -6.31 2.68 10.62
N ARG A 57 -7.14 1.82 11.23
CA ARG A 57 -6.69 0.93 12.33
C ARG A 57 -7.72 -0.16 12.59
N SER A 58 -7.98 -0.99 11.59
CA SER A 58 -8.41 -2.35 11.91
C SER A 58 -7.22 -3.05 12.57
N PRO A 59 -7.35 -3.59 13.79
CA PRO A 59 -6.37 -4.55 14.27
C PRO A 59 -6.34 -5.68 13.24
N LEU A 60 -5.16 -6.17 12.89
CA LEU A 60 -4.97 -7.37 12.08
C LEU A 60 -5.58 -8.57 12.82
N ASN A 61 -6.91 -8.71 12.78
CA ASN A 61 -7.57 -9.96 13.09
C ASN A 61 -7.51 -10.77 11.79
N GLY A 62 -6.38 -11.44 11.59
CA GLY A 62 -6.05 -12.21 10.40
C GLY A 62 -6.82 -13.52 10.31
N SER A 63 -8.15 -13.46 10.34
CA SER A 63 -9.01 -14.65 10.34
C SER A 63 -10.24 -14.48 9.46
N GLU A 64 -10.08 -13.92 8.25
CA GLU A 64 -11.06 -14.18 7.20
C GLU A 64 -10.42 -14.14 5.82
N LEU A 65 -9.67 -15.19 5.50
CA LEU A 65 -9.42 -15.59 4.12
C LEU A 65 -10.35 -16.77 3.88
N THR A 66 -11.42 -16.55 3.11
CA THR A 66 -12.43 -17.55 2.76
C THR A 66 -11.75 -18.87 2.39
N GLN A 67 -11.94 -19.84 3.29
CA GLN A 67 -11.28 -21.13 3.33
C GLN A 67 -11.80 -22.00 2.17
N THR A 68 -11.18 -21.83 1.01
CA THR A 68 -11.34 -22.72 -0.13
C THR A 68 -10.10 -23.61 -0.18
N GLY A 69 -10.15 -24.74 0.54
CA GLY A 69 -9.01 -25.66 0.72
C GLY A 69 -7.87 -25.08 1.56
N LYS A 70 -7.02 -25.94 2.14
CA LYS A 70 -5.99 -25.63 3.15
C LYS A 70 -4.81 -24.80 2.59
N LEU A 71 -5.06 -23.63 2.03
CA LEU A 71 -4.04 -22.65 1.63
C LEU A 71 -4.10 -21.43 2.56
N SER A 72 -3.15 -21.31 3.47
CA SER A 72 -3.05 -20.21 4.44
C SER A 72 -1.92 -19.24 4.09
N ALA A 73 -1.87 -18.09 4.76
CA ALA A 73 -0.66 -17.27 4.73
C ALA A 73 0.40 -17.89 5.64
N LEU A 74 1.67 -17.82 5.24
CA LEU A 74 2.77 -18.25 6.11
C LEU A 74 2.78 -17.40 7.39
N PRO A 75 2.79 -18.02 8.60
CA PRO A 75 2.78 -17.29 9.86
C PRO A 75 4.02 -16.38 9.97
N MET A 76 3.79 -15.09 10.21
CA MET A 76 4.87 -14.10 10.31
C MET A 76 5.64 -14.18 11.65
N GLY A 77 5.10 -14.86 12.66
CA GLY A 77 5.68 -14.96 14.00
C GLY A 77 6.81 -15.99 14.11
N ASP A 78 6.80 -17.01 13.25
CA ASP A 78 7.65 -18.20 13.43
C ASP A 78 9.15 -17.85 13.41
N THR A 79 9.89 -18.48 14.31
CA THR A 79 11.36 -18.49 14.37
C THR A 79 11.94 -19.78 13.82
N VAL A 80 11.07 -20.68 13.38
CA VAL A 80 11.40 -22.01 12.87
C VAL A 80 11.64 -21.91 11.36
N GLU A 81 12.72 -22.53 10.92
CA GLU A 81 13.01 -22.74 9.50
C GLU A 81 12.19 -23.95 9.05
N ARG A 82 11.38 -23.79 8.00
CA ARG A 82 10.48 -24.83 7.49
C ARG A 82 11.05 -25.44 6.21
N ASN A 83 10.77 -26.72 5.98
CA ASN A 83 11.18 -27.41 4.77
C ASN A 83 10.19 -27.14 3.62
N LEU A 84 10.23 -25.92 3.08
CA LEU A 84 9.28 -25.47 2.07
C LEU A 84 9.71 -25.89 0.65
N ARG A 85 8.78 -26.46 -0.11
CA ARG A 85 8.91 -26.77 -1.54
C ARG A 85 8.01 -25.86 -2.37
N CYS A 86 8.51 -25.39 -3.51
CA CYS A 86 7.68 -24.60 -4.42
C CYS A 86 6.73 -25.52 -5.21
N ILE A 87 5.46 -25.10 -5.31
CA ILE A 87 4.45 -25.77 -6.15
C ILE A 87 4.26 -25.01 -7.46
N GLY A 88 4.19 -23.68 -7.40
CA GLY A 88 4.12 -22.85 -8.61
C GLY A 88 3.46 -21.49 -8.39
N TRP A 89 3.38 -20.74 -9.48
CA TRP A 89 2.64 -19.50 -9.54
C TRP A 89 1.15 -19.76 -9.77
N ARG A 90 0.33 -19.12 -8.95
CA ARG A 90 -1.12 -19.16 -8.98
C ARG A 90 -1.65 -17.81 -9.42
N ALA A 91 -2.01 -17.70 -10.70
CA ALA A 91 -2.55 -16.48 -11.26
C ALA A 91 -3.97 -16.19 -10.76
N THR A 92 -4.29 -14.91 -10.62
CA THR A 92 -5.62 -14.46 -10.22
C THR A 92 -6.14 -13.37 -11.15
N LEU A 93 -7.45 -13.18 -11.12
CA LEU A 93 -8.15 -12.11 -11.81
C LEU A 93 -8.20 -10.83 -10.97
N ASP A 94 -8.80 -9.78 -11.53
CA ASP A 94 -9.12 -8.51 -10.86
C ASP A 94 -7.92 -7.74 -10.30
N CYS A 95 -6.73 -8.02 -10.83
CA CYS A 95 -5.48 -7.39 -10.41
C CYS A 95 -5.17 -7.50 -8.91
N THR A 96 -5.71 -8.53 -8.25
CA THR A 96 -5.52 -8.78 -6.82
C THR A 96 -5.07 -10.21 -6.57
N PRO A 97 -4.10 -10.47 -5.68
CA PRO A 97 -3.68 -11.83 -5.31
C PRO A 97 -4.77 -12.59 -4.54
N PHE A 98 -5.86 -11.92 -4.16
CA PHE A 98 -7.00 -12.49 -3.46
C PHE A 98 -8.20 -12.75 -4.38
N GLY A 99 -8.08 -12.39 -5.66
CA GLY A 99 -9.15 -12.56 -6.64
C GLY A 99 -9.38 -14.01 -7.04
N PRO A 100 -10.39 -14.25 -7.91
CA PRO A 100 -10.65 -15.56 -8.47
C PRO A 100 -9.43 -16.15 -9.16
N ARG A 101 -9.29 -17.48 -9.12
CA ARG A 101 -8.19 -18.20 -9.77
C ARG A 101 -8.29 -18.12 -11.28
N ASP A 102 -7.14 -18.00 -11.93
CA ASP A 102 -7.00 -18.10 -13.38
C ASP A 102 -5.99 -19.20 -13.75
N PRO A 103 -6.44 -20.47 -13.85
CA PRO A 103 -5.57 -21.60 -14.10
C PRO A 103 -4.84 -21.54 -15.45
N LEU A 104 -5.38 -20.81 -16.43
CA LEU A 104 -4.76 -20.68 -17.76
C LEU A 104 -3.46 -19.87 -17.73
N ARG A 105 -3.28 -19.04 -16.70
CA ARG A 105 -2.08 -18.20 -16.51
C ARG A 105 -1.19 -18.66 -15.36
N ASP A 106 -1.45 -19.82 -14.78
CA ASP A 106 -0.52 -20.45 -13.84
C ASP A 106 0.84 -20.73 -14.50
N GLN A 107 1.90 -20.72 -13.70
CA GLN A 107 3.26 -20.95 -14.18
C GLN A 107 4.00 -21.90 -13.24
N PRO A 108 4.92 -22.75 -13.76
CA PRO A 108 5.81 -23.52 -12.91
C PRO A 108 6.81 -22.61 -12.20
N CYS A 109 7.45 -23.12 -11.13
CA CYS A 109 8.28 -22.32 -10.23
C CYS A 109 9.42 -21.54 -10.93
N GLY A 110 10.03 -22.16 -11.95
CA GLY A 110 11.14 -21.56 -12.69
C GLY A 110 10.77 -20.65 -13.86
N ARG A 111 9.48 -20.45 -14.13
CA ARG A 111 9.06 -19.46 -15.11
C ARG A 111 8.95 -18.08 -14.48
N THR A 112 9.46 -17.09 -15.19
CA THR A 112 9.27 -15.69 -14.81
C THR A 112 7.79 -15.32 -14.95
N VAL A 113 7.22 -14.80 -13.88
CA VAL A 113 5.86 -14.26 -13.86
C VAL A 113 5.85 -12.96 -14.65
N GLY A 114 4.93 -12.84 -15.61
CA GLY A 114 4.84 -11.66 -16.47
C GLY A 114 4.47 -10.38 -15.72
N ASP A 115 4.93 -9.24 -16.23
CA ASP A 115 4.86 -7.91 -15.62
C ASP A 115 3.45 -7.39 -15.30
N SER A 116 2.39 -8.03 -15.78
CA SER A 116 1.00 -7.59 -15.55
C SER A 116 0.14 -8.59 -14.77
N GLY A 117 0.69 -9.73 -14.36
CA GLY A 117 -0.06 -10.78 -13.66
C GLY A 117 -0.26 -10.53 -12.16
N ALA A 118 -1.49 -10.54 -11.67
CA ALA A 118 -1.76 -10.69 -10.23
C ALA A 118 -1.78 -12.17 -9.83
N GLY A 119 -1.44 -12.46 -8.57
CA GLY A 119 -1.39 -13.82 -8.06
C GLY A 119 -0.44 -14.00 -6.88
N TYR A 120 -0.08 -15.24 -6.61
CA TYR A 120 0.83 -15.61 -5.53
C TYR A 120 1.63 -16.86 -5.87
N CYS A 121 2.75 -17.05 -5.20
CA CYS A 121 3.46 -18.31 -5.22
C CYS A 121 2.85 -19.23 -4.16
N GLU A 122 2.53 -20.44 -4.56
CA GLU A 122 2.12 -21.51 -3.67
C GLU A 122 3.35 -22.35 -3.30
N VAL A 123 3.54 -22.55 -2.00
CA VAL A 123 4.57 -23.41 -1.45
C VAL A 123 3.93 -24.43 -0.52
N GLU A 124 4.54 -25.58 -0.38
CA GLU A 124 4.12 -26.63 0.54
C GLU A 124 5.24 -26.89 1.54
N ASP A 125 4.91 -27.08 2.79
CA ASP A 125 5.83 -27.59 3.80
C ASP A 125 5.92 -29.11 3.67
N ALA A 126 7.08 -29.61 3.25
CA ALA A 126 7.31 -31.03 2.98
C ALA A 126 7.20 -31.89 4.25
N ASP A 127 7.38 -31.30 5.43
CA ASP A 127 7.32 -32.03 6.70
C ASP A 127 5.86 -32.20 7.18
N THR A 128 5.00 -31.21 6.91
CA THR A 128 3.61 -31.15 7.43
C THR A 128 2.53 -31.32 6.35
N GLY A 129 2.89 -31.21 5.08
CA GLY A 129 1.96 -31.16 3.94
C GLY A 129 1.05 -29.91 3.95
N GLU A 130 1.44 -28.84 4.64
CA GLU A 130 0.68 -27.58 4.67
C GLU A 130 1.00 -26.71 3.45
N HIS A 131 0.00 -26.10 2.83
CA HIS A 131 0.18 -25.20 1.70
C HIS A 131 0.05 -23.74 2.13
N PHE A 132 0.96 -22.90 1.63
CA PHE A 132 1.03 -21.50 1.96
C PHE A 132 1.05 -20.60 0.72
N ARG A 133 0.42 -19.44 0.85
CA ARG A 133 0.44 -18.34 -0.13
C ARG A 133 1.55 -17.35 0.23
N VAL A 134 2.56 -17.25 -0.62
CA VAL A 134 3.72 -16.36 -0.45
C VAL A 134 3.91 -15.49 -1.68
N MET A 135 4.76 -14.47 -1.59
CA MET A 135 5.07 -13.54 -2.70
C MET A 135 3.80 -13.05 -3.42
N ARG A 136 2.79 -12.63 -2.64
CA ARG A 136 1.53 -12.10 -3.15
C ARG A 136 1.78 -10.83 -3.97
N ARG A 137 1.10 -10.71 -5.11
CA ARG A 137 1.36 -9.67 -6.10
C ARG A 137 0.07 -9.12 -6.72
N HIS A 138 0.03 -7.80 -6.90
CA HIS A 138 -0.95 -7.08 -7.72
C HIS A 138 -0.38 -6.75 -9.12
N CYS A 139 -1.23 -6.50 -10.12
CA CYS A 139 -0.80 -6.25 -11.52
C CYS A 139 0.33 -5.21 -11.66
N THR A 140 0.33 -4.16 -10.85
CA THR A 140 1.26 -3.00 -10.95
C THR A 140 2.36 -3.01 -9.90
N SER A 141 2.50 -4.08 -9.13
CA SER A 141 3.43 -4.13 -8.00
C SER A 141 4.88 -4.47 -8.35
N LEU A 142 5.18 -4.80 -9.62
CA LEU A 142 6.57 -4.99 -10.07
C LEU A 142 6.94 -3.89 -11.07
N PHE A 143 8.15 -3.39 -10.91
CA PHE A 143 8.81 -2.60 -11.93
C PHE A 143 9.23 -3.51 -13.09
N HIS A 144 9.10 -3.03 -14.33
CA HIS A 144 9.32 -3.79 -15.58
C HIS A 144 10.69 -4.49 -15.70
N ALA A 145 11.69 -4.09 -14.92
CA ALA A 145 13.01 -4.71 -14.93
C ALA A 145 13.17 -5.88 -13.95
N VAL A 146 12.19 -6.14 -13.08
CA VAL A 146 12.30 -7.19 -12.04
C VAL A 146 11.73 -8.50 -12.56
N ARG A 147 12.56 -9.55 -12.54
CA ARG A 147 12.12 -10.92 -12.83
C ARG A 147 11.65 -11.57 -11.54
N LEU A 148 10.35 -11.86 -11.44
CA LEU A 148 9.77 -12.61 -10.34
C LEU A 148 9.67 -14.09 -10.73
N ARG A 149 10.29 -14.99 -9.96
CA ARG A 149 10.13 -16.44 -10.08
C ARG A 149 9.72 -17.01 -8.74
N CYS A 150 8.90 -18.06 -8.74
CA CYS A 150 8.52 -18.70 -7.49
C CYS A 150 9.63 -19.59 -6.91
N ASP A 151 10.67 -19.92 -7.69
CA ASP A 151 11.91 -20.50 -7.16
C ASP A 151 12.55 -19.60 -6.07
N ASP A 152 12.41 -18.28 -6.21
CA ASP A 152 12.98 -17.32 -5.25
C ASP A 152 12.17 -17.24 -3.95
N ALA A 153 10.98 -17.85 -3.91
CA ALA A 153 10.06 -17.76 -2.77
C ALA A 153 10.69 -18.23 -1.46
N LEU A 154 11.51 -19.28 -1.52
CA LEU A 154 12.18 -19.85 -0.36
C LEU A 154 13.15 -18.85 0.28
N ALA A 155 13.92 -18.12 -0.53
CA ALA A 155 14.82 -17.10 -0.02
C ALA A 155 14.06 -15.98 0.69
N PHE A 156 12.91 -15.55 0.15
CA PHE A 156 12.08 -14.50 0.75
C PHE A 156 11.45 -14.91 2.08
N VAL A 157 10.93 -16.13 2.18
CA VAL A 157 10.26 -16.61 3.40
C VAL A 157 11.26 -16.89 4.52
N ASP A 158 12.42 -17.47 4.20
CA ASP A 158 13.45 -17.81 5.18
C ASP A 158 14.21 -16.59 5.70
N PHE A 159 14.24 -15.50 4.92
CA PHE A 159 15.03 -14.33 5.24
C PHE A 159 14.77 -13.82 6.67
N ARG A 160 13.52 -13.81 7.13
CA ARG A 160 13.19 -13.37 8.50
C ARG A 160 13.83 -14.25 9.57
N VAL A 161 13.84 -15.56 9.37
CA VAL A 161 14.38 -16.53 10.33
C VAL A 161 15.90 -16.40 10.34
N LYS A 162 16.51 -16.36 9.16
CA LYS A 162 17.96 -16.19 8.97
C LYS A 162 18.44 -14.85 9.55
N ALA A 163 17.72 -13.76 9.31
CA ALA A 163 18.03 -12.45 9.86
C ALA A 163 17.97 -12.43 11.39
N ARG A 164 16.91 -13.02 12.00
CA ARG A 164 16.82 -13.14 13.46
C ARG A 164 17.94 -13.98 14.06
N LYS A 165 18.27 -15.12 13.45
CA LYS A 165 19.41 -15.96 13.84
C LYS A 165 20.73 -15.18 13.78
N ALA A 166 20.94 -14.40 12.72
CA ALA A 166 22.12 -13.55 12.56
C ALA A 166 22.21 -12.46 13.64
N VAL A 167 21.10 -11.78 13.94
CA VAL A 167 21.03 -10.78 15.03
C VAL A 167 21.32 -11.43 16.39
N ALA A 168 20.73 -12.58 16.69
CA ALA A 168 20.98 -13.30 17.94
C ALA A 168 22.46 -13.67 18.09
N LYS A 169 23.11 -14.11 17.00
CA LYS A 169 24.55 -14.38 16.98
C LYS A 169 25.38 -13.12 17.22
N ALA A 170 24.98 -12.00 16.63
CA ALA A 170 25.69 -10.73 16.78
C ALA A 170 25.62 -10.14 18.19
N LEU A 171 24.58 -10.49 18.96
CA LEU A 171 24.41 -10.07 20.35
C LEU A 171 25.16 -10.96 21.35
N ALA A 172 25.74 -12.08 20.91
CA ALA A 172 26.49 -12.97 21.79
C ALA A 172 27.79 -12.29 22.26
N PRO A 173 28.18 -12.43 23.55
CA PRO A 173 29.44 -11.88 24.05
C PRO A 173 30.63 -12.40 23.22
N GLY A 174 31.55 -11.48 22.86
CA GLY A 174 32.73 -11.82 22.08
C GLY A 174 32.49 -12.02 20.57
N PHE A 175 31.29 -11.72 20.05
CA PHE A 175 31.06 -11.72 18.61
C PHE A 175 31.83 -10.57 17.93
N ALA A 176 32.61 -10.92 16.90
CA ALA A 176 33.27 -9.96 16.01
C ALA A 176 32.75 -10.14 14.58
N LEU A 177 32.55 -9.03 13.86
CA LEU A 177 32.12 -9.09 12.47
C LEU A 177 33.22 -9.71 11.60
N PRO A 178 32.88 -10.58 10.64
CA PRO A 178 33.85 -11.04 9.66
C PRO A 178 34.34 -9.82 8.87
N ASN A 179 35.65 -9.63 8.81
CA ASN A 179 36.34 -8.55 8.09
C ASN A 179 36.37 -7.16 8.77
N VAL A 180 36.36 -7.10 10.10
CA VAL A 180 36.91 -5.91 10.77
C VAL A 180 38.42 -5.96 10.55
N VAL A 181 38.94 -5.09 9.69
CA VAL A 181 40.37 -4.77 9.70
C VAL A 181 40.67 -4.22 11.09
N ASP A 182 41.55 -4.86 11.85
CA ASP A 182 41.94 -4.41 13.18
C ASP A 182 42.60 -3.03 13.08
N GLY A 183 41.77 -1.99 13.17
CA GLY A 183 42.17 -0.61 13.23
C GLY A 183 42.75 -0.28 14.60
N GLY A 184 43.97 -0.75 14.86
CA GLY A 184 44.96 -0.07 15.68
C GLY A 184 44.52 0.40 17.07
N GLY A 185 44.18 -0.52 17.97
CA GLY A 185 44.25 -0.27 19.41
C GLY A 185 45.70 -0.27 19.90
N LYS A 186 46.50 0.73 19.54
CA LYS A 186 47.72 1.03 20.31
C LYS A 186 47.30 1.78 21.58
N THR A 187 47.06 1.06 22.65
CA THR A 187 47.11 1.61 24.00
C THR A 187 48.54 2.07 24.26
N ALA A 188 48.79 3.37 24.08
CA ALA A 188 49.98 4.01 24.61
C ALA A 188 49.79 4.17 26.12
N SER A 189 50.22 3.15 26.87
CA SER A 189 50.49 3.25 28.30
C SER A 189 51.40 2.08 28.66
N ASP A 190 52.71 2.31 28.65
CA ASP A 190 53.56 1.97 29.79
C ASP A 190 54.96 2.59 29.66
N THR A 191 55.40 3.09 30.81
CA THR A 191 56.47 4.02 31.15
C THR A 191 57.89 3.45 31.00
N PRO A 192 58.92 4.26 30.68
CA PRO A 192 60.32 3.87 30.86
C PRO A 192 60.80 4.15 32.30
N GLN A 193 61.41 3.15 32.93
CA GLN A 193 62.43 3.31 33.98
C GLN A 193 63.78 2.90 33.41
#